data_AF-F8N6T9-F1
#
_entry.id   AF-F8N6T9-F1
#
_cell.length_a   1.000
_cell.length_b   1.000
_cell.length_c   1.000
_cell.angle_alpha   90.00
_cell.angle_beta   90.00
_cell.angle_gamma   90.00
#
_symmetry.space_group_name_H-M   'P 1'
#
loop_
_entity.id
_entity.type
_entity.pdbx_description
1 polymer ?
#
loop_
_entity_poly.entity_id
_entity_poly.type
_entity_poly.pdbx_seq_one_letter_code
_entity_poly.pdbx_strand_id
1 'polypeptide(L)'
;MFSNDQNIETIGQLVDVLKHYAGLQKEYIKLGTVEKTVRILTAIAMTVILGLLLVFVLVFLSFAIAFALGPTLGQVAAFSIVSGFHFLIFLLFIVFRKQWIERPLVRFLSKLLLS
;
A
#
# COMPACT_ATOMS: atom_id res chain seq x y z
N MET A 1 -40.17 -13.47 -49.25
CA MET A 1 -39.03 -14.27 -48.75
C MET A 1 -37.75 -13.41 -48.70
N PHE A 2 -37.80 -12.17 -48.20
CA PHE A 2 -36.70 -11.19 -48.38
C PHE A 2 -36.31 -10.40 -47.12
N SER A 3 -36.90 -10.67 -45.95
CA SER A 3 -36.52 -9.97 -44.70
C SER A 3 -35.54 -10.73 -43.81
N ASN A 4 -35.28 -12.02 -44.10
CA ASN A 4 -34.41 -12.83 -43.26
C ASN A 4 -32.91 -12.55 -43.54
N ASP A 5 -32.56 -12.27 -44.80
CA ASP A 5 -31.16 -12.13 -45.21
C ASP A 5 -30.53 -10.81 -44.74
N GLN A 6 -31.28 -9.70 -44.75
CA GLN A 6 -30.79 -8.41 -44.21
C GLN A 6 -30.59 -8.43 -42.69
N ASN A 7 -31.37 -9.24 -41.97
CA ASN A 7 -31.26 -9.35 -40.52
C ASN A 7 -29.99 -10.13 -40.12
N ILE A 8 -29.66 -11.18 -40.88
CA ILE A 8 -28.43 -11.97 -40.67
C ILE A 8 -27.18 -11.13 -40.94
N GLU A 9 -27.21 -10.28 -41.96
CA GLU A 9 -26.10 -9.37 -42.29
C GLU A 9 -25.90 -8.29 -41.21
N THR A 10 -27.00 -7.74 -40.68
CA THR A 10 -26.99 -6.78 -39.57
C THR A 10 -26.47 -7.42 -38.26
N ILE A 11 -26.88 -8.66 -37.97
CA ILE A 11 -26.36 -9.44 -36.83
C ILE A 11 -24.86 -9.72 -37.00
N GLY A 12 -24.40 -10.03 -38.22
CA GLY A 12 -22.99 -10.23 -38.53
C GLY A 12 -22.14 -8.98 -38.29
N GLN A 13 -22.63 -7.82 -38.74
CA GLN A 13 -21.96 -6.53 -38.49
C GLN A 13 -21.92 -6.16 -37.00
N LEU A 14 -22.99 -6.43 -36.25
CA LEU A 14 -23.03 -6.22 -34.79
C LEU A 14 -22.01 -7.10 -34.05
N VAL A 15 -21.85 -8.36 -34.47
CA VAL A 15 -20.85 -9.28 -33.89
C VAL A 15 -19.43 -8.83 -34.19
N ASP A 16 -19.16 -8.27 -35.38
CA ASP A 16 -17.84 -7.76 -35.74
C ASP A 16 -17.49 -6.46 -35.00
N VAL A 17 -18.46 -5.56 -34.82
CA VAL A 17 -18.29 -4.35 -34.00
C VAL A 17 -18.07 -4.72 -32.53
N LEU A 18 -18.80 -5.72 -32.01
CA LEU A 18 -18.60 -6.25 -30.65
C LEU A 18 -17.22 -6.91 -30.48
N LYS A 19 -16.74 -7.67 -31.46
CA LYS A 19 -15.37 -8.24 -31.47
C LYS A 19 -14.32 -7.14 -31.47
N HIS A 20 -14.53 -6.08 -32.25
CA HIS A 20 -13.59 -4.97 -32.34
C HIS A 20 -13.56 -4.17 -31.03
N TYR A 21 -14.72 -3.94 -30.41
CA TYR A 21 -14.85 -3.32 -29.08
C TYR A 21 -14.19 -4.17 -27.98
N ALA A 22 -14.42 -5.49 -27.99
CA ALA A 22 -13.79 -6.42 -27.04
C ALA A 22 -12.26 -6.48 -27.20
N GLY A 23 -11.76 -6.29 -28.43
CA GLY A 23 -10.33 -6.16 -28.74
C GLY A 23 -9.70 -4.92 -28.10
N LEU A 24 -10.33 -3.74 -28.24
CA LEU A 24 -9.89 -2.51 -27.60
C LEU A 24 -10.00 -2.56 -26.07
N GLN A 25 -11.06 -3.18 -25.55
CA GLN A 25 -11.29 -3.33 -24.10
C GLN A 25 -10.19 -4.18 -23.45
N LYS A 26 -9.66 -5.19 -24.17
CA LYS A 26 -8.53 -6.02 -23.72
C LYS A 26 -7.26 -5.21 -23.48
N GLU A 27 -6.96 -4.25 -24.35
CA GLU A 27 -5.76 -3.42 -24.26
C GLU A 27 -5.88 -2.37 -23.14
N TYR A 28 -7.07 -1.78 -22.98
CA TYR A 28 -7.39 -0.90 -21.84
C TYR A 28 -7.35 -1.62 -20.48
N ILE A 29 -7.85 -2.86 -20.40
CA ILE A 29 -7.76 -3.68 -19.17
C ILE A 29 -6.29 -4.02 -18.88
N LYS A 30 -5.48 -4.30 -19.91
CA LYS A 30 -4.06 -4.61 -19.76
C LYS A 30 -3.27 -3.40 -19.24
N LEU A 31 -3.50 -2.22 -19.81
CA LEU A 31 -2.88 -0.97 -19.36
C LEU A 31 -3.35 -0.56 -17.97
N GLY A 32 -4.65 -0.66 -17.67
CA GLY A 32 -5.20 -0.40 -16.34
C GLY A 32 -4.61 -1.33 -15.28
N THR A 33 -4.37 -2.61 -15.62
CA THR A 33 -3.74 -3.57 -14.70
C THR A 33 -2.27 -3.22 -14.41
N VAL A 34 -1.52 -2.78 -15.41
CA VAL A 34 -0.12 -2.35 -15.24
C VAL A 34 -0.05 -1.10 -14.39
N GLU A 35 -0.89 -0.10 -14.65
CA GLU A 35 -0.92 1.15 -13.88
C GLU A 35 -1.26 0.90 -12.40
N LYS A 36 -2.24 0.01 -12.14
CA LYS A 36 -2.63 -0.41 -10.79
C LYS A 36 -1.49 -1.14 -10.08
N THR A 37 -0.79 -2.02 -10.79
CA THR A 37 0.37 -2.76 -10.27
C THR A 37 1.50 -1.83 -9.88
N VAL A 38 1.85 -0.87 -10.76
CA VAL A 38 2.88 0.14 -10.48
C VAL A 38 2.47 0.99 -9.28
N ARG A 39 1.21 1.43 -9.20
CA ARG A 39 0.71 2.24 -8.07
C ARG A 39 0.80 1.48 -6.74
N ILE A 40 0.46 0.19 -6.71
CA ILE A 40 0.64 -0.66 -5.51
C ILE A 40 2.12 -0.77 -5.16
N LEU A 41 2.96 -1.03 -6.17
CA LEU A 41 4.40 -1.17 -5.97
C LEU A 41 5.02 0.12 -5.41
N THR A 42 4.67 1.28 -5.97
CA THR A 42 5.11 2.60 -5.49
C THR A 42 4.63 2.85 -4.06
N ALA A 43 3.41 2.46 -3.72
CA ALA A 43 2.88 2.63 -2.38
C ALA A 43 3.59 1.76 -1.34
N ILE A 44 3.85 0.49 -1.69
CA ILE A 44 4.63 -0.43 -0.85
C ILE A 44 6.03 0.16 -0.69
N ALA A 45 6.67 0.58 -1.78
CA ALA A 45 8.00 1.19 -1.74
C ALA A 45 8.01 2.45 -0.85
N MET A 46 7.06 3.37 -1.00
CA MET A 46 6.94 4.55 -0.14
C MET A 46 6.76 4.17 1.33
N THR A 47 5.89 3.20 1.62
CA THR A 47 5.64 2.73 2.99
C THR A 47 6.90 2.13 3.60
N VAL A 48 7.63 1.33 2.84
CA VAL A 48 8.89 0.72 3.27
C VAL A 48 9.96 1.80 3.52
N ILE A 49 10.12 2.75 2.60
CA ILE A 49 11.09 3.84 2.73
C ILE A 49 10.78 4.71 3.95
N LEU A 50 9.53 5.14 4.11
CA LEU A 50 9.10 5.92 5.27
C LEU A 50 9.24 5.13 6.57
N GLY A 51 8.87 3.85 6.57
CA GLY A 51 9.02 2.96 7.73
C GLY A 51 10.48 2.80 8.14
N LEU A 52 11.37 2.55 7.17
CA LEU A 52 12.81 2.50 7.41
C LEU A 52 13.34 3.81 7.99
N LEU A 53 12.95 4.95 7.41
CA LEU A 53 13.38 6.25 7.89
C LEU A 53 12.94 6.50 9.34
N LEU A 54 11.71 6.12 9.67
CA LEU A 54 11.16 6.25 11.02
C LEU A 54 11.93 5.37 12.01
N VAL A 55 12.21 4.12 11.67
CA VAL A 55 13.05 3.22 12.48
C VAL A 55 14.45 3.81 12.70
N PHE A 56 15.06 4.35 11.64
CA PHE A 56 16.36 5.01 11.73
C PHE A 56 16.34 6.16 12.74
N VAL A 57 15.35 7.05 12.66
CA VAL A 57 15.19 8.18 13.59
C VAL A 57 15.02 7.69 15.03
N LEU A 58 14.19 6.65 15.26
CA LEU A 58 13.97 6.10 16.60
C LEU A 58 15.25 5.51 17.20
N VAL A 59 16.06 4.81 16.41
CA VAL A 59 17.34 4.25 16.87
C VAL A 59 18.31 5.37 17.26
N PHE A 60 18.46 6.40 16.41
CA PHE A 60 19.33 7.54 16.74
C PHE A 60 18.85 8.31 17.98
N LEU A 61 17.53 8.50 18.11
CA LEU A 61 16.95 9.13 19.28
C LEU A 61 17.20 8.30 20.55
N SER A 62 17.11 6.97 20.46
CA SER A 62 17.43 6.07 21.56
C SER A 62 18.87 6.23 22.04
N PHE A 63 19.82 6.29 21.10
CA PHE A 63 21.22 6.53 21.42
C PHE A 63 21.40 7.90 22.08
N ALA A 64 20.77 8.96 21.56
CA ALA A 64 20.87 10.29 22.15
C ALA A 64 20.39 10.31 23.62
N ILE A 65 19.26 9.66 23.91
CA ILE A 65 18.71 9.58 25.28
C ILE A 65 19.63 8.73 26.18
N ALA A 66 20.12 7.59 25.69
CA ALA A 66 21.02 6.73 26.46
C ALA A 66 22.35 7.42 26.79
N PHE A 67 22.90 8.20 25.85
CA PHE A 67 24.09 9.02 26.08
C PHE A 67 23.83 10.18 27.04
N ALA A 68 22.67 10.83 26.97
CA ALA A 68 22.31 11.91 27.89
C ALA A 68 22.11 11.41 29.34
N LEU A 69 21.54 10.21 29.51
CA LEU A 69 21.32 9.56 30.82
C LEU A 69 22.54 8.78 31.33
N GLY A 70 23.53 8.55 30.47
CA GLY A 70 24.74 7.81 30.77
C GLY A 70 25.55 8.35 31.95
N PRO A 71 25.83 9.65 32.02
CA PRO A 71 26.63 10.24 33.10
C PRO A 71 25.96 10.17 34.47
N THR A 72 24.63 10.11 34.54
CA THR A 72 23.88 10.18 35.80
C THR A 72 23.55 8.81 36.38
N LEU A 73 23.18 7.84 35.54
CA LEU A 73 22.74 6.51 35.98
C LEU A 73 23.72 5.38 35.62
N GLY A 74 24.75 5.66 34.83
CA GLY A 74 25.60 4.64 34.21
C GLY A 74 24.98 4.06 32.94
N GLN A 75 25.82 3.67 31.98
CA GLN A 75 25.39 3.21 30.66
C GLN A 75 24.39 2.04 30.71
N VAL A 76 24.63 1.05 31.57
CA VAL A 76 23.79 -0.16 31.66
C VAL A 76 22.37 0.17 32.12
N ALA A 77 22.22 1.05 33.11
CA ALA A 77 20.93 1.48 33.62
C ALA A 77 20.20 2.38 32.61
N ALA A 78 20.94 3.28 31.94
CA ALA A 78 20.38 4.14 30.89
C ALA A 78 19.80 3.32 29.73
N PHE A 79 20.52 2.32 29.21
CA PHE A 79 20.00 1.44 28.17
C PHE A 79 18.80 0.60 28.63
N SER A 80 18.80 0.15 29.88
CA SER A 80 17.68 -0.63 30.44
C SER A 80 16.39 0.20 30.51
N ILE A 81 16.49 1.47 30.92
CA ILE A 81 15.34 2.40 30.98
C ILE A 81 14.84 2.73 29.57
N VAL A 82 15.75 3.05 28.65
CA VAL A 82 15.39 3.35 27.25
C VAL A 82 14.74 2.15 26.57
N SER A 83 15.24 0.94 26.84
CA SER A 83 14.66 -0.32 26.36
C SER A 83 13.26 -0.55 26.92
N GLY A 84 13.07 -0.35 28.24
CA GLY A 84 11.74 -0.46 28.87
C GLY A 84 10.72 0.53 28.29
N PHE A 85 11.15 1.77 28.02
CA PHE A 85 10.31 2.76 27.36
C PHE A 85 9.95 2.37 25.91
N HIS A 86 10.91 1.86 25.14
CA HIS A 86 10.64 1.34 23.79
C HIS A 86 9.70 0.14 23.81
N PHE A 87 9.82 -0.74 24.81
CA PHE A 87 8.93 -1.88 24.99
C PHE A 87 7.48 -1.43 25.27
N LEU A 88 7.30 -0.39 26.08
CA LEU A 88 5.98 0.23 26.31
C LEU A 88 5.41 0.84 25.04
N ILE A 89 6.21 1.58 24.26
CA ILE A 89 5.79 2.11 22.95
C ILE A 89 5.41 0.97 22.00
N PHE A 90 6.19 -0.10 21.97
CA PHE A 90 5.91 -1.27 21.15
C PHE A 90 4.59 -1.94 21.54
N LEU A 91 4.33 -2.08 22.85
CA LEU A 91 3.06 -2.59 23.37
C LEU A 91 1.89 -1.68 22.97
N LEU A 92 2.05 -0.37 23.09
CA LEU A 92 1.09 0.64 22.62
C LEU A 92 0.82 0.49 21.12
N PHE A 93 1.85 0.33 20.30
CA PHE A 93 1.72 0.09 18.87
C PHE A 93 0.95 -1.19 18.56
N ILE A 94 1.16 -2.28 19.32
CA ILE A 94 0.40 -3.53 19.17
C ILE A 94 -1.07 -3.33 19.50
N VAL A 95 -1.38 -2.63 20.59
CA VAL A 95 -2.77 -2.37 21.02
C VAL A 95 -3.50 -1.47 20.01
N PHE A 96 -2.83 -0.42 19.54
CA PHE A 96 -3.37 0.51 18.56
C PHE A 96 -3.19 0.07 17.11
N ARG A 97 -2.70 -1.17 16.86
CA ARG A 97 -2.41 -1.69 15.51
C ARG A 97 -3.58 -1.53 14.55
N LYS A 98 -4.81 -1.71 15.05
CA LYS A 98 -6.04 -1.63 14.26
C LYS A 98 -6.34 -0.21 13.77
N GLN A 99 -6.00 0.81 14.55
CA GLN A 99 -6.28 2.20 14.18
C GLN A 99 -5.14 2.83 13.36
N TRP A 100 -3.88 2.48 13.66
CA TRP A 100 -2.73 3.14 13.06
C TRP A 100 -2.25 2.48 11.77
N ILE A 101 -2.43 1.16 11.61
CA ILE A 101 -1.99 0.43 10.42
C ILE A 101 -3.20 0.03 9.58
N GLU A 102 -4.20 -0.62 10.17
CA GLU A 102 -5.35 -1.16 9.43
C GLU A 102 -6.17 -0.05 8.74
N ARG A 103 -6.49 1.06 9.42
CA ARG A 103 -7.31 2.13 8.83
C ARG A 103 -6.66 2.85 7.65
N PRO A 104 -5.39 3.32 7.73
CA PRO A 104 -4.75 3.94 6.58
C PRO A 104 -4.46 2.93 5.47
N LEU A 105 -4.06 1.69 5.80
CA LEU A 105 -3.80 0.65 4.80
C LEU A 105 -5.08 0.24 4.06
N VAL A 106 -6.19 0.03 4.78
CA VAL A 106 -7.50 -0.28 4.18
C VAL A 106 -8.00 0.89 3.36
N ARG A 107 -7.94 2.14 3.84
CA ARG A 107 -8.32 3.31 3.03
C ARG A 107 -7.46 3.45 1.77
N PHE A 108 -6.17 3.15 1.87
CA PHE A 108 -5.26 3.17 0.74
C PHE A 108 -5.60 2.07 -0.27
N LEU A 109 -5.76 0.83 0.18
CA LEU A 109 -6.19 -0.32 -0.63
C LEU A 109 -7.56 -0.09 -1.27
N SER A 110 -8.53 0.44 -0.54
CA SER A 110 -9.86 0.77 -1.06
C SER A 110 -9.76 1.83 -2.15
N LYS A 111 -9.01 2.92 -1.93
CA LYS A 111 -8.79 3.94 -2.97
C LYS A 111 -8.05 3.37 -4.18
N LEU A 112 -7.14 2.42 -3.99
CA LEU A 112 -6.36 1.86 -5.08
C LEU A 112 -7.17 0.82 -5.86
N LEU A 113 -7.97 -0.03 -5.21
CA LEU A 113 -8.78 -1.08 -5.84
C LEU A 113 -10.09 -0.56 -6.46
N LEU A 114 -10.75 0.41 -5.83
CA LEU A 114 -12.03 0.99 -6.31
C LEU A 114 -11.84 2.21 -7.23
N SER A 115 -10.60 2.67 -7.41
CA SER A 115 -10.22 3.59 -8.51
C SER A 115 -9.69 2.81 -9.71
#